data_AF-A0A4P7PGP1-F1
#
_entry.id   AF-A0A4P7PGP1-F1
#
_cell.length_a   1.000
_cell.length_b   1.000
_cell.length_c   1.000
_cell.angle_alpha   90.00
_cell.angle_beta   90.00
_cell.angle_gamma   90.00
#
_symmetry.space_group_name_H-M   'P 1'
#
loop_
_entity.id
_entity.type
_entity.pdbx_description
1 polymer ?
#
loop_
_entity_poly.entity_id
_entity_poly.type
_entity_poly.pdbx_seq_one_letter_code
_entity_poly.pdbx_strand_id
1 'polypeptide(L)'
;MTHPFDTFIDTLSVTASIKDQNWAGTDDSIYISMGPLGQMQLFCEAPRVGQVIHVDIDITRMFGRPRISLMEIDGLVLYQVPVAHPIASDDWALESVLIKANDIYANTSFKQINKWLRNSSAHLQFVWSGHVHFADWKNSDHRSIDLNAQTYPIRWMPFIGDLVHWRCYDPSKIDGVGQLVGMWDGKLIGNQLKTHTSELLSPNDQSNSYTWVYTPEHAIIYKRWEHSDRANYVRHSQLGSGRPVMCAGEFRVTEHRMDHVLAMVNDASGHYQPDGGACLRYVAEKFEALGINTEHIEWRWRNADA
;
A
#
# COMPACT_ATOMS: atom_id res chain seq x y z
N MET A 1 -0.77 -28.29 -7.50
CA MET A 1 -0.39 -27.59 -6.27
C MET A 1 -0.14 -26.14 -6.64
N THR A 2 -1.11 -25.27 -6.36
CA THR A 2 -1.05 -23.84 -6.65
C THR A 2 -0.21 -23.16 -5.57
N HIS A 3 0.82 -22.41 -5.98
CA HIS A 3 1.65 -21.63 -5.06
C HIS A 3 0.78 -20.57 -4.36
N PRO A 4 0.82 -20.46 -3.03
CA PRO A 4 -0.20 -19.71 -2.28
C PRO A 4 -0.10 -18.17 -2.30
N PHE A 5 0.87 -17.55 -3.00
CA PHE A 5 1.09 -16.08 -2.92
C PHE A 5 1.64 -15.47 -4.21
N ASP A 6 1.03 -15.79 -5.36
CA ASP A 6 1.42 -15.14 -6.62
C ASP A 6 0.57 -13.86 -6.86
N THR A 7 1.27 -12.74 -6.95
CA THR A 7 0.71 -11.40 -7.21
C THR A 7 0.85 -10.97 -8.63
N PHE A 8 1.46 -11.83 -9.44
CA PHE A 8 1.46 -11.66 -10.87
C PHE A 8 0.03 -11.78 -11.37
N ILE A 9 -0.36 -10.76 -12.12
CA ILE A 9 -1.63 -10.70 -12.81
C ILE A 9 -1.37 -10.80 -14.31
N ASP A 10 -2.27 -11.51 -14.97
CA ASP A 10 -2.32 -11.64 -16.42
C ASP A 10 -3.69 -11.21 -16.97
N THR A 11 -4.62 -10.83 -16.09
CA THR A 11 -5.88 -10.17 -16.44
C THR A 11 -6.11 -8.96 -15.54
N LEU A 12 -6.61 -7.89 -16.15
CA LEU A 12 -6.88 -6.61 -15.50
C LEU A 12 -8.13 -6.02 -16.14
N SER A 13 -9.09 -5.60 -15.35
CA SER A 13 -10.29 -4.90 -15.84
C SER A 13 -10.58 -3.67 -15.01
N VAL A 14 -11.16 -2.67 -15.67
CA VAL A 14 -11.56 -1.41 -15.07
C VAL A 14 -13.05 -1.23 -15.29
N THR A 15 -13.78 -1.00 -14.20
CA THR A 15 -15.20 -0.69 -14.22
C THR A 15 -15.41 0.73 -13.72
N ALA A 16 -16.09 1.57 -14.49
CA ALA A 16 -16.45 2.93 -14.07
C ALA A 16 -17.96 3.09 -14.04
N SER A 17 -18.45 3.91 -13.12
CA SER A 17 -19.86 4.35 -13.10
C SER A 17 -19.94 5.83 -13.45
N ILE A 18 -20.79 6.14 -14.43
CA ILE A 18 -21.19 7.50 -14.76
C ILE A 18 -22.32 7.89 -13.83
N LYS A 19 -22.25 9.10 -13.28
CA LYS A 19 -23.23 9.57 -12.30
C LYS A 19 -24.64 9.51 -12.88
N ASP A 20 -25.61 9.05 -12.09
CA ASP A 20 -27.03 9.11 -12.46
C ASP A 20 -27.60 10.51 -12.17
N GLN A 21 -27.19 11.48 -12.97
CA GLN A 21 -27.61 12.87 -12.89
C GLN A 21 -27.80 13.43 -14.31
N ASN A 22 -28.78 14.31 -14.50
CA ASN A 22 -28.98 15.00 -15.78
C ASN A 22 -27.65 15.58 -16.31
N TRP A 23 -27.38 15.34 -17.59
CA TRP A 23 -26.18 15.77 -18.31
C TRP A 23 -24.87 15.12 -17.88
N ALA A 24 -24.90 14.04 -17.06
CA ALA A 24 -23.67 13.39 -16.61
C ALA A 24 -22.94 12.55 -17.66
N GLY A 25 -23.56 12.30 -18.82
CA GLY A 25 -22.93 11.62 -19.96
C GLY A 25 -22.28 12.59 -20.94
N THR A 26 -21.52 12.05 -21.88
CA THR A 26 -20.95 12.78 -23.03
C THR A 26 -21.12 11.93 -24.30
N ASP A 27 -21.09 12.56 -25.47
CA ASP A 27 -20.95 12.00 -26.80
C ASP A 27 -19.47 11.76 -27.19
N ASP A 28 -18.52 12.19 -26.36
CA ASP A 28 -17.08 12.05 -26.60
C ASP A 28 -16.58 10.62 -26.38
N SER A 29 -15.42 10.33 -26.98
CA SER A 29 -14.69 9.08 -26.70
C SER A 29 -13.74 9.29 -25.53
N ILE A 30 -13.78 8.36 -24.57
CA ILE A 30 -12.90 8.33 -23.41
C ILE A 30 -11.84 7.25 -23.61
N TYR A 31 -10.59 7.60 -23.35
CA TYR A 31 -9.46 6.69 -23.38
C TYR A 31 -8.85 6.54 -21.98
N ILE A 32 -8.37 5.34 -21.68
CA ILE A 32 -7.65 5.02 -20.44
C ILE A 32 -6.18 4.76 -20.74
N SER A 33 -5.30 5.21 -19.85
CA SER A 33 -3.90 4.84 -19.82
C SER A 33 -3.52 4.35 -18.42
N MET A 34 -2.72 3.30 -18.37
CA MET A 34 -2.19 2.70 -17.15
C MET A 34 -0.75 2.26 -17.40
N GLY A 35 0.05 2.19 -16.35
CA GLY A 35 1.42 1.70 -16.42
C GLY A 35 2.42 2.68 -17.06
N PRO A 36 3.69 2.26 -17.17
CA PRO A 36 4.81 3.18 -17.44
C PRO A 36 4.94 3.59 -18.90
N LEU A 37 4.26 2.94 -19.85
CA LEU A 37 4.46 3.19 -21.28
C LEU A 37 3.62 4.35 -21.83
N GLY A 38 2.68 4.88 -21.04
CA GLY A 38 1.78 5.96 -21.48
C GLY A 38 0.89 5.58 -22.67
N GLN A 39 0.74 4.28 -22.95
CA GLN A 39 -0.14 3.79 -24.01
C GLN A 39 -1.60 4.03 -23.62
N MET A 40 -2.44 4.28 -24.61
CA MET A 40 -3.87 4.54 -24.41
C MET A 40 -4.70 3.44 -25.04
N GLN A 41 -5.80 3.06 -24.39
CA GLN A 41 -6.81 2.16 -24.90
C GLN A 41 -8.17 2.84 -24.84
N LEU A 42 -9.04 2.55 -25.81
CA LEU A 42 -10.42 3.04 -25.78
C LEU A 42 -11.11 2.49 -24.53
N PHE A 43 -11.65 3.39 -23.72
CA PHE A 43 -12.41 3.04 -22.52
C PHE A 43 -13.90 2.97 -22.83
N CYS A 44 -14.45 3.99 -23.49
CA CYS A 44 -15.83 3.96 -24.00
C CYS A 44 -16.05 5.01 -25.07
N GLU A 45 -17.08 4.81 -25.87
CA GLU A 45 -17.62 5.82 -26.78
C GLU A 45 -18.94 6.33 -26.19
N ALA A 46 -19.09 7.65 -26.15
CA ALA A 46 -20.32 8.33 -25.79
C ALA A 46 -21.01 7.79 -24.51
N PRO A 47 -20.32 7.78 -23.35
CA PRO A 47 -20.87 7.25 -22.11
C PRO A 47 -22.15 8.00 -21.68
N ARG A 48 -23.17 7.24 -21.28
CA ARG A 48 -24.49 7.76 -20.93
C ARG A 48 -24.67 7.91 -19.43
N VAL A 49 -25.65 8.75 -19.06
CA VAL A 49 -26.07 8.96 -17.66
C VAL A 49 -26.38 7.63 -16.99
N GLY A 50 -25.85 7.41 -15.78
CA GLY A 50 -26.05 6.18 -15.00
C GLY A 50 -25.38 4.93 -15.58
N GLN A 51 -24.62 5.05 -16.68
CA GLN A 51 -24.00 3.89 -17.32
C GLN A 51 -22.87 3.33 -16.46
N VAL A 52 -22.83 2.00 -16.37
CA VAL A 52 -21.66 1.26 -15.87
C VAL A 52 -20.87 0.76 -17.08
N ILE A 53 -19.62 1.17 -17.16
CA ILE A 53 -18.67 0.83 -18.23
C ILE A 53 -17.71 -0.21 -17.70
N HIS A 54 -17.45 -1.26 -18.47
CA HIS A 54 -16.49 -2.31 -18.12
C HIS A 54 -15.54 -2.53 -19.29
N VAL A 55 -14.24 -2.52 -19.02
CA VAL A 55 -13.19 -2.73 -20.03
C VAL A 55 -12.10 -3.65 -19.49
N ASP A 56 -11.77 -4.67 -20.26
CA ASP A 56 -10.56 -5.47 -20.07
C ASP A 56 -9.35 -4.71 -20.61
N ILE A 57 -8.33 -4.56 -19.78
CA ILE A 57 -7.11 -3.81 -20.10
C ILE A 57 -6.11 -4.73 -20.79
N ASP A 58 -5.59 -4.30 -21.94
CA ASP A 58 -4.48 -4.97 -22.61
C ASP A 58 -3.17 -4.72 -21.84
N ILE A 59 -2.85 -5.63 -20.93
CA ILE A 59 -1.64 -5.56 -20.08
C ILE A 59 -0.37 -5.49 -20.94
N THR A 60 -0.30 -6.24 -22.04
CA THR A 60 0.90 -6.26 -22.88
C THR A 60 1.11 -4.91 -23.54
N ARG A 61 0.05 -4.27 -24.03
CA ARG A 61 0.11 -2.93 -24.59
C ARG A 61 0.45 -1.88 -23.54
N MET A 62 -0.18 -1.93 -22.36
CA MET A 62 -0.02 -0.90 -21.32
C MET A 62 1.33 -0.98 -20.58
N PHE A 63 1.82 -2.20 -20.32
CA PHE A 63 2.98 -2.46 -19.46
C PHE A 63 4.17 -3.11 -20.19
N GLY A 64 4.01 -3.46 -21.47
CA GLY A 64 5.07 -4.02 -22.32
C GLY A 64 5.34 -5.51 -22.11
N ARG A 65 4.56 -6.19 -21.27
CA ARG A 65 4.71 -7.62 -20.96
C ARG A 65 3.38 -8.26 -20.58
N PRO A 66 3.21 -9.57 -20.77
CA PRO A 66 1.92 -10.24 -20.57
C PRO A 66 1.57 -10.49 -19.09
N ARG A 67 2.53 -10.35 -18.17
CA ARG A 67 2.33 -10.53 -16.73
C ARG A 67 3.03 -9.42 -15.96
N ILE A 68 2.32 -8.82 -15.01
CA ILE A 68 2.82 -7.74 -14.16
C ILE A 68 2.48 -8.01 -12.70
N SER A 69 3.22 -7.44 -11.76
CA SER A 69 2.79 -7.46 -10.36
C SER A 69 1.65 -6.47 -10.12
N LEU A 70 0.74 -6.78 -9.20
CA LEU A 70 -0.25 -5.81 -8.69
C LEU A 70 0.38 -4.47 -8.26
N MET A 71 1.62 -4.49 -7.78
CA MET A 71 2.36 -3.28 -7.36
C MET A 71 2.72 -2.33 -8.50
N GLU A 72 2.64 -2.82 -9.74
CA GLU A 72 2.90 -2.01 -10.93
C GLU A 72 1.67 -1.20 -11.35
N ILE A 73 0.50 -1.50 -10.79
CA ILE A 73 -0.71 -0.71 -10.97
C ILE A 73 -0.68 0.41 -9.93
N ASP A 74 0.03 1.50 -10.24
CA ASP A 74 0.20 2.66 -9.38
C ASP A 74 -0.76 3.81 -9.70
N GLY A 75 -1.42 3.77 -10.86
CA GLY A 75 -2.30 4.85 -11.28
C GLY A 75 -3.09 4.50 -12.52
N LEU A 76 -4.11 5.33 -12.77
CA LEU A 76 -4.82 5.33 -14.03
C LEU A 76 -5.12 6.77 -14.46
N VAL A 77 -5.15 6.96 -15.77
CA VAL A 77 -5.34 8.26 -16.40
C VAL A 77 -6.47 8.16 -17.42
N LEU A 78 -7.34 9.15 -17.45
CA LEU A 78 -8.41 9.28 -18.43
C LEU A 78 -8.17 10.49 -19.33
N TYR A 79 -8.36 10.24 -20.62
CA TYR A 79 -8.32 11.25 -21.67
C TYR A 79 -9.67 11.31 -22.38
N GLN A 80 -10.03 12.50 -22.86
CA GLN A 80 -11.26 12.74 -23.60
C GLN A 80 -10.92 13.24 -25.00
N VAL A 81 -11.49 12.59 -26.02
CA VAL A 81 -11.43 13.02 -27.42
C VAL A 81 -12.78 13.60 -27.81
N PRO A 82 -12.84 14.92 -28.09
CA PRO A 82 -14.05 15.56 -28.55
C PRO A 82 -14.56 14.96 -29.86
N VAL A 83 -15.84 14.61 -29.90
CA VAL A 83 -16.54 14.30 -31.15
C VAL A 83 -17.25 15.56 -31.62
N ALA A 84 -17.28 15.81 -32.93
CA ALA A 84 -17.89 17.03 -33.46
C ALA A 84 -19.41 17.07 -33.13
N HIS A 85 -19.82 17.99 -32.26
CA HIS A 85 -21.21 18.22 -31.87
C HIS A 85 -21.52 19.74 -31.82
N PRO A 86 -22.80 20.17 -31.95
CA PRO A 86 -23.16 21.59 -32.06
C PRO A 86 -22.99 22.43 -30.78
N ILE A 87 -22.64 21.81 -29.64
CA ILE A 87 -22.42 22.47 -28.34
C ILE A 87 -20.91 22.61 -28.09
N ALA A 88 -20.45 23.65 -27.40
CA ALA A 88 -19.01 23.98 -27.31
C ALA A 88 -18.20 23.15 -26.28
N SER A 89 -18.87 22.45 -25.35
CA SER A 89 -18.23 21.60 -24.35
C SER A 89 -19.19 20.51 -23.90
N ASP A 90 -18.70 19.28 -23.84
CA ASP A 90 -19.48 18.11 -23.42
C ASP A 90 -18.85 17.49 -22.19
N ASP A 91 -19.20 18.11 -21.06
CA ASP A 91 -18.74 17.73 -19.74
C ASP A 91 -19.47 16.45 -19.30
N TRP A 92 -18.81 15.61 -18.52
CA TRP A 92 -19.39 14.37 -18.01
C TRP A 92 -19.02 14.14 -16.55
N ALA A 93 -19.82 13.38 -15.82
CA ALA A 93 -19.64 13.18 -14.39
C ALA A 93 -19.22 11.74 -14.06
N LEU A 94 -17.98 11.58 -13.62
CA LEU A 94 -17.44 10.31 -13.15
C LEU A 94 -17.79 10.12 -11.66
N GLU A 95 -18.52 9.05 -11.35
CA GLU A 95 -18.95 8.73 -9.98
C GLU A 95 -17.91 7.89 -9.26
N SER A 96 -17.49 6.77 -9.85
CA SER A 96 -16.54 5.84 -9.23
C SER A 96 -15.78 5.02 -10.27
N VAL A 97 -14.64 4.47 -9.85
CA VAL A 97 -13.86 3.49 -10.60
C VAL A 97 -13.50 2.32 -9.68
N LEU A 98 -13.64 1.10 -10.20
CA LEU A 98 -13.23 -0.15 -9.58
C LEU A 98 -12.23 -0.83 -10.51
N ILE A 99 -11.08 -1.23 -9.96
CA ILE A 99 -10.08 -2.00 -10.69
C ILE A 99 -10.16 -3.44 -10.19
N LYS A 100 -10.17 -4.41 -11.10
CA LYS A 100 -10.07 -5.83 -10.78
C LYS A 100 -8.89 -6.47 -11.48
N ALA A 101 -8.24 -7.42 -10.81
CA ALA A 101 -7.18 -8.21 -11.41
C ALA A 101 -7.33 -9.69 -11.08
N ASN A 102 -7.12 -10.55 -12.07
CA ASN A 102 -7.33 -12.01 -11.97
C ASN A 102 -8.70 -12.42 -11.42
N ASP A 103 -9.71 -11.55 -11.51
CA ASP A 103 -11.04 -11.67 -10.86
C ASP A 103 -11.04 -11.96 -9.35
N ILE A 104 -9.87 -11.97 -8.73
CA ILE A 104 -9.66 -12.29 -7.32
C ILE A 104 -9.38 -10.99 -6.56
N TYR A 105 -8.69 -10.05 -7.19
CA TYR A 105 -8.25 -8.82 -6.56
C TYR A 105 -9.12 -7.65 -7.01
N ALA A 106 -9.50 -6.78 -6.07
CA ALA A 106 -10.27 -5.57 -6.33
C ALA A 106 -9.64 -4.40 -5.58
N ASN A 107 -9.40 -3.28 -6.28
CA ASN A 107 -8.91 -2.05 -5.66
C ASN A 107 -10.04 -1.02 -5.55
N THR A 108 -10.21 -0.44 -4.36
CA THR A 108 -11.29 0.52 -4.07
C THR A 108 -10.85 1.98 -3.89
N SER A 109 -9.64 2.34 -4.33
CA SER A 109 -9.09 3.71 -4.21
C SER A 109 -10.04 4.79 -4.73
N PHE A 110 -10.88 4.45 -5.71
CA PHE A 110 -11.75 5.40 -6.41
C PHE A 110 -13.24 5.12 -6.24
N LYS A 111 -13.64 4.63 -5.06
CA LYS A 111 -15.05 4.33 -4.76
C LYS A 111 -15.96 5.58 -4.77
N GLN A 112 -15.40 6.77 -4.56
CA GLN A 112 -16.15 8.04 -4.52
C GLN A 112 -15.35 9.17 -5.19
N ILE A 113 -15.36 9.24 -6.52
CA ILE A 113 -14.75 10.35 -7.28
C ILE A 113 -15.71 11.54 -7.32
N ASN A 114 -16.95 11.32 -7.74
CA ASN A 114 -18.03 12.33 -7.83
C ASN A 114 -17.60 13.65 -8.49
N LYS A 115 -16.96 13.58 -9.67
CA LYS A 115 -16.33 14.75 -10.31
C LYS A 115 -16.84 14.97 -11.73
N TRP A 116 -17.18 16.22 -12.05
CA TRP A 116 -17.38 16.68 -13.42
C TRP A 116 -16.04 16.86 -14.11
N LEU A 117 -15.88 16.21 -15.25
CA LEU A 117 -14.71 16.21 -16.10
C LEU A 117 -15.06 16.90 -17.41
N ARG A 118 -14.09 17.62 -17.97
CA ARG A 118 -14.30 18.43 -19.16
C ARG A 118 -13.07 18.46 -20.04
N ASN A 119 -13.29 18.55 -21.35
CA ASN A 119 -12.28 18.93 -22.32
C ASN A 119 -12.70 20.25 -22.98
N SER A 120 -11.88 21.29 -22.81
CA SER A 120 -12.15 22.61 -23.40
C SER A 120 -11.47 22.82 -24.76
N SER A 121 -10.78 21.80 -25.28
CA SER A 121 -10.07 21.79 -26.55
C SER A 121 -10.85 20.97 -27.58
N ALA A 122 -10.57 21.16 -28.87
CA ALA A 122 -11.03 20.28 -29.95
C ALA A 122 -10.10 19.06 -30.16
N HIS A 123 -9.12 18.88 -29.28
CA HIS A 123 -8.11 17.82 -29.35
C HIS A 123 -8.17 16.94 -28.10
N LEU A 124 -7.59 15.74 -28.18
CA LEU A 124 -7.36 14.85 -27.04
C LEU A 124 -6.77 15.64 -25.86
N GLN A 125 -7.42 15.60 -24.70
CA GLN A 125 -6.87 16.13 -23.45
C GLN A 125 -6.94 15.12 -22.32
N PHE A 126 -5.96 15.22 -21.44
CA PHE A 126 -6.02 14.69 -20.10
C PHE A 126 -7.18 15.34 -19.35
N VAL A 127 -8.07 14.54 -18.76
CA VAL A 127 -9.20 15.06 -17.98
C VAL A 127 -9.18 14.61 -16.53
N TRP A 128 -8.53 13.48 -16.23
CA TRP A 128 -8.44 12.97 -14.87
C TRP A 128 -7.29 11.98 -14.68
N SER A 129 -6.73 11.93 -13.47
CA SER A 129 -5.91 10.83 -12.98
C SER A 129 -6.24 10.52 -11.53
N GLY A 130 -5.97 9.28 -11.15
CA GLY A 130 -6.01 8.83 -9.77
C GLY A 130 -4.81 7.95 -9.45
N HIS A 131 -4.27 8.12 -8.25
CA HIS A 131 -3.25 7.21 -7.71
C HIS A 131 -3.94 5.98 -7.10
N VAL A 132 -3.50 4.80 -7.51
CA VAL A 132 -4.02 3.54 -6.98
C VAL A 132 -3.27 3.25 -5.69
N HIS A 133 -3.96 3.42 -4.56
CA HIS A 133 -3.39 3.10 -3.26
C HIS A 133 -3.28 1.58 -3.12
N PHE A 134 -2.08 1.14 -2.78
CA PHE A 134 -1.80 -0.27 -2.62
C PHE A 134 -2.64 -0.90 -1.49
N ALA A 135 -2.80 -0.17 -0.38
CA ALA A 135 -3.57 -0.62 0.78
C ALA A 135 -5.07 -0.86 0.50
N ASP A 136 -5.59 -0.36 -0.62
CA ASP A 136 -6.99 -0.51 -1.02
C ASP A 136 -7.29 -1.75 -1.85
N TRP A 137 -6.28 -2.59 -2.13
CA TRP A 137 -6.49 -3.90 -2.74
C TRP A 137 -7.06 -4.92 -1.75
N LYS A 138 -8.08 -5.66 -2.19
CA LYS A 138 -8.74 -6.73 -1.43
C LYS A 138 -8.89 -7.97 -2.29
N ASN A 139 -8.79 -9.16 -1.70
CA ASN A 139 -9.12 -10.41 -2.39
C ASN A 139 -10.63 -10.75 -2.30
N SER A 140 -11.04 -11.82 -2.97
CA SER A 140 -12.42 -12.31 -3.02
C SER A 140 -12.99 -12.76 -1.67
N ASP A 141 -12.14 -13.12 -0.70
CA ASP A 141 -12.52 -13.37 0.69
C ASP A 141 -12.49 -12.10 1.57
N HIS A 142 -12.41 -10.91 0.96
CA HIS A 142 -12.37 -9.60 1.61
C HIS A 142 -11.21 -9.43 2.62
N ARG A 143 -10.19 -10.28 2.53
CA ARG A 143 -8.94 -10.17 3.25
C ARG A 143 -7.98 -9.31 2.44
N SER A 144 -7.05 -8.68 3.15
CA SER A 144 -5.94 -7.96 2.51
C SER A 144 -5.05 -8.97 1.80
N ILE A 145 -4.59 -8.63 0.60
CA ILE A 145 -3.79 -9.55 -0.19
C ILE A 145 -2.34 -9.54 0.34
N ASP A 146 -1.79 -10.71 0.66
CA ASP A 146 -0.37 -10.91 0.92
C ASP A 146 0.36 -10.95 -0.42
N LEU A 147 1.00 -9.83 -0.75
CA LEU A 147 1.46 -9.57 -2.12
C LEU A 147 2.96 -9.80 -2.37
N ASN A 148 3.66 -10.50 -1.48
CA ASN A 148 5.08 -10.71 -1.68
C ASN A 148 5.52 -12.13 -1.32
N ALA A 149 5.80 -12.91 -2.35
CA ALA A 149 6.92 -13.86 -2.32
C ALA A 149 8.31 -13.18 -2.07
N GLN A 150 8.36 -11.89 -1.69
CA GLN A 150 9.45 -11.27 -0.91
C GLN A 150 9.16 -11.24 0.60
N THR A 151 8.34 -12.17 1.05
CA THR A 151 8.61 -12.81 2.30
C THR A 151 10.10 -13.20 2.37
N TYR A 152 10.93 -12.51 3.15
CA TYR A 152 12.28 -13.04 3.42
C TYR A 152 12.13 -14.42 4.06
N PRO A 153 12.52 -15.51 3.37
CA PRO A 153 12.53 -16.80 4.02
C PRO A 153 13.56 -16.73 5.14
N ILE A 154 13.19 -17.19 6.33
CA ILE A 154 14.16 -17.44 7.39
C ILE A 154 15.27 -18.31 6.79
N ARG A 155 16.53 -17.88 6.85
CA ARG A 155 17.64 -18.79 6.55
C ARG A 155 17.53 -19.96 7.53
N TRP A 156 17.46 -21.19 7.02
CA TRP A 156 17.17 -22.38 7.84
C TRP A 156 18.17 -22.62 8.98
N MET A 157 19.38 -22.06 8.88
CA MET A 157 20.45 -22.25 9.87
C MET A 157 20.25 -21.47 11.19
N PRO A 158 19.88 -20.17 11.19
CA PRO A 158 19.53 -19.49 12.43
C PRO A 158 18.28 -20.04 13.16
N PHE A 159 17.26 -20.51 12.43
CA PHE A 159 16.03 -21.09 13.01
C PHE A 159 16.31 -22.36 13.84
N ILE A 160 17.27 -23.18 13.40
CA ILE A 160 17.72 -24.36 14.14
C ILE A 160 18.46 -23.97 15.43
N GLY A 161 19.25 -22.88 15.41
CA GLY A 161 19.90 -22.35 16.62
C GLY A 161 18.92 -21.78 17.65
N ASP A 162 17.78 -21.25 17.19
CA ASP A 162 16.75 -20.66 18.03
C ASP A 162 15.82 -21.70 18.70
N LEU A 163 15.59 -22.86 18.07
CA LEU A 163 14.92 -24.02 18.67
C LEU A 163 15.68 -24.57 19.90
N VAL A 164 16.98 -24.32 19.99
CA VAL A 164 17.85 -24.72 21.12
C VAL A 164 17.73 -23.74 22.30
N HIS A 165 17.05 -22.59 22.16
CA HIS A 165 17.01 -21.51 23.17
C HIS A 165 15.61 -21.08 23.67
N TRP A 166 14.54 -21.89 23.49
CA TRP A 166 13.21 -21.68 24.14
C TRP A 166 12.63 -20.25 23.97
N ARG A 167 12.81 -19.60 22.81
CA ARG A 167 12.30 -18.24 22.56
C ARG A 167 10.83 -18.24 22.12
N CYS A 168 10.09 -17.20 22.53
CA CYS A 168 8.70 -16.99 22.09
C CYS A 168 8.66 -16.21 20.77
N TYR A 169 7.96 -16.77 19.78
CA TYR A 169 7.68 -16.19 18.46
C TYR A 169 6.20 -15.84 18.29
N ASP A 170 5.48 -15.68 19.39
CA ASP A 170 4.10 -15.22 19.38
C ASP A 170 4.09 -13.81 19.98
N PRO A 171 4.00 -12.75 19.15
CA PRO A 171 3.99 -11.36 19.61
C PRO A 171 2.95 -11.09 20.68
N SER A 172 1.81 -11.78 20.65
CA SER A 172 0.74 -11.64 21.64
C SER A 172 1.10 -12.15 23.04
N LYS A 173 2.21 -12.89 23.18
CA LYS A 173 2.69 -13.40 24.46
C LYS A 173 3.86 -12.59 25.04
N ILE A 174 4.40 -11.65 24.27
CA ILE A 174 5.54 -10.83 24.67
C ILE A 174 5.04 -9.53 25.29
N ASP A 175 5.47 -9.25 26.52
CA ASP A 175 5.10 -8.01 27.21
C ASP A 175 5.61 -6.77 26.46
N GLY A 176 4.74 -5.77 26.35
CA GLY A 176 5.03 -4.47 25.73
C GLY A 176 4.97 -4.46 24.20
N VAL A 177 4.62 -5.58 23.55
CA VAL A 177 4.41 -5.60 22.10
C VAL A 177 3.03 -5.04 21.76
N GLY A 178 3.01 -4.02 20.92
CA GLY A 178 1.80 -3.38 20.44
C GLY A 178 1.65 -3.44 18.93
N GLN A 179 0.43 -3.24 18.46
CA GLN A 179 0.12 -2.92 17.07
C GLN A 179 -0.23 -1.44 16.96
N LEU A 180 0.36 -0.73 16.01
CA LEU A 180 0.03 0.66 15.75
C LEU A 180 -1.38 0.76 15.15
N VAL A 181 -2.22 1.63 15.71
CA VAL A 181 -3.64 1.76 15.30
C VAL A 181 -4.00 3.16 14.81
N GLY A 182 -3.23 4.19 15.14
CA GLY A 182 -3.46 5.53 14.61
C GLY A 182 -2.92 6.66 15.47
N MET A 183 -3.54 7.83 15.33
CA MET A 183 -3.24 9.04 16.09
C MET A 183 -4.44 9.51 16.92
N TRP A 184 -4.19 10.06 18.09
CA TRP A 184 -5.18 10.72 18.95
C TRP A 184 -4.54 11.90 19.67
N ASP A 185 -5.16 13.08 19.55
CA ASP A 185 -4.68 14.32 20.17
C ASP A 185 -3.18 14.59 19.89
N GLY A 186 -2.77 14.38 18.62
CA GLY A 186 -1.38 14.58 18.19
C GLY A 186 -0.39 13.54 18.72
N LYS A 187 -0.86 12.43 19.31
CA LYS A 187 -0.02 11.34 19.85
C LYS A 187 -0.34 10.02 19.17
N LEU A 188 0.69 9.20 18.98
CA LEU A 188 0.54 7.85 18.42
C LEU A 188 -0.18 6.94 19.42
N ILE A 189 -1.17 6.21 18.94
CA ILE A 189 -1.83 5.13 19.69
C ILE A 189 -1.43 3.79 19.10
N GLY A 190 -1.14 2.85 19.98
CA GLY A 190 -1.17 1.43 19.66
C GLY A 190 -2.09 0.64 20.58
N ASN A 191 -2.27 -0.62 20.24
CA ASN A 191 -2.99 -1.60 21.04
C ASN A 191 -2.04 -2.71 21.47
N GLN A 192 -1.84 -2.88 22.77
CA GLN A 192 -0.99 -3.91 23.34
C GLN A 192 -1.57 -5.29 23.01
N LEU A 193 -0.78 -6.14 22.36
CA LEU A 193 -1.27 -7.42 21.83
C LEU A 193 -1.61 -8.42 22.93
N LYS A 194 -0.88 -8.39 24.06
CA LYS A 194 -1.08 -9.33 25.17
C LYS A 194 -2.27 -8.96 26.05
N THR A 195 -2.45 -7.67 26.30
CA THR A 195 -3.48 -7.18 27.24
C THR A 195 -4.72 -6.65 26.53
N HIS A 196 -4.66 -6.44 25.21
CA HIS A 196 -5.69 -5.79 24.39
C HIS A 196 -6.09 -4.41 24.91
N THR A 197 -5.12 -3.68 25.48
CA THR A 197 -5.32 -2.32 25.98
C THR A 197 -4.71 -1.31 25.05
N SER A 198 -5.43 -0.21 24.81
CA SER A 198 -4.89 0.93 24.08
C SER A 198 -3.82 1.64 24.91
N GLU A 199 -2.75 2.06 24.26
CA GLU A 199 -1.68 2.83 24.85
C GLU A 199 -1.31 4.03 23.98
N LEU A 200 -0.84 5.09 24.63
CA LEU A 200 -0.15 6.19 23.95
C LEU A 200 1.33 5.85 23.89
N LEU A 201 1.93 5.88 22.70
CA LEU A 201 3.36 5.70 22.57
C LEU A 201 4.07 6.90 23.21
N SER A 202 5.06 6.59 24.04
CA SER A 202 5.82 7.60 24.76
C SER A 202 6.96 8.12 23.87
N PRO A 203 7.33 9.41 23.97
CA PRO A 203 8.49 9.93 23.28
C PRO A 203 9.75 9.13 23.61
N ASN A 204 10.67 9.08 22.65
CA ASN A 204 11.98 8.49 22.77
C ASN A 204 13.01 9.55 23.14
N ASP A 205 14.02 9.13 23.88
CA ASP A 205 15.25 9.88 24.09
C ASP A 205 16.40 9.22 23.29
N GLN A 206 17.65 9.64 23.55
CA GLN A 206 18.81 9.11 22.83
C GLN A 206 19.13 7.64 23.15
N SER A 207 18.58 7.10 24.24
CA SER A 207 18.84 5.77 24.77
C SER A 207 17.76 4.72 24.45
N ASN A 208 16.73 5.09 23.69
CA ASN A 208 15.69 4.15 23.27
C ASN A 208 15.17 4.39 21.85
N SER A 209 14.45 3.39 21.36
CA SER A 209 13.74 3.39 20.08
C SER A 209 12.59 2.39 20.13
N TYR A 210 11.72 2.39 19.13
CA TYR A 210 10.75 1.33 18.90
C TYR A 210 11.25 0.42 17.78
N THR A 211 11.48 -0.85 18.08
CA THR A 211 11.71 -1.89 17.08
C THR A 211 10.37 -2.25 16.45
N TRP A 212 10.29 -2.33 15.12
CA TRP A 212 9.02 -2.58 14.44
C TRP A 212 9.16 -3.47 13.21
N VAL A 213 8.07 -4.15 12.87
CA VAL A 213 7.88 -4.84 11.60
C VAL A 213 6.57 -4.41 10.97
N TYR A 214 6.57 -4.27 9.65
CA TYR A 214 5.37 -4.09 8.85
C TYR A 214 5.00 -5.43 8.24
N THR A 215 3.89 -6.02 8.69
CA THR A 215 3.48 -7.38 8.30
C THR A 215 2.65 -7.35 7.02
N PRO A 216 2.57 -8.47 6.26
CA PRO A 216 1.70 -8.59 5.09
C PRO A 216 0.22 -8.31 5.39
N GLU A 217 -0.22 -8.51 6.63
CA GLU A 217 -1.57 -8.17 7.11
C GLU A 217 -1.78 -6.66 7.36
N HIS A 218 -0.87 -5.82 6.85
CA HIS A 218 -0.92 -4.36 6.97
C HIS A 218 -0.88 -3.86 8.42
N ALA A 219 -0.27 -4.63 9.31
CA ALA A 219 -0.07 -4.27 10.70
C ALA A 219 1.36 -3.81 10.92
N ILE A 220 1.53 -2.69 11.65
CA ILE A 220 2.84 -2.30 12.17
C ILE A 220 2.90 -2.79 13.61
N ILE A 221 3.65 -3.86 13.82
CA ILE A 221 3.87 -4.44 15.14
C ILE A 221 5.17 -3.85 15.68
N TYR A 222 5.13 -3.32 16.91
CA TYR A 222 6.26 -2.65 17.52
C TYR A 222 6.52 -3.12 18.95
N LYS A 223 7.73 -2.87 19.44
CA LYS A 223 8.07 -2.90 20.85
C LYS A 223 9.08 -1.80 21.16
N ARG A 224 8.91 -1.11 22.29
CA ARG A 224 9.91 -0.18 22.80
C ARG A 224 11.15 -0.97 23.27
N TRP A 225 12.32 -0.52 22.87
CA TRP A 225 13.61 -1.07 23.26
C TRP A 225 14.46 0.00 23.95
N GLU A 226 14.89 -0.31 25.17
CA GLU A 226 15.88 0.46 25.92
C GLU A 226 17.28 -0.05 25.56
N HIS A 227 18.11 0.78 24.94
CA HIS A 227 19.41 0.37 24.35
C HIS A 227 20.43 -0.11 25.40
N SER A 228 20.25 0.29 26.66
CA SER A 228 21.04 -0.20 27.80
C SER A 228 20.71 -1.65 28.17
N ASP A 229 19.51 -2.13 27.86
CA ASP A 229 19.05 -3.48 28.15
C ASP A 229 19.07 -4.35 26.88
N ARG A 230 20.27 -4.83 26.54
CA ARG A 230 20.45 -5.74 25.41
C ARG A 230 19.76 -7.09 25.58
N ALA A 231 19.46 -7.50 26.82
CA ALA A 231 18.85 -8.80 27.10
C ALA A 231 17.34 -8.81 26.79
N ASN A 232 16.69 -7.66 26.88
CA ASN A 232 15.26 -7.50 26.58
C ASN A 232 14.99 -7.01 25.14
N TYR A 233 16.01 -6.97 24.30
CA TYR A 233 15.84 -6.70 22.88
C TYR A 233 14.99 -7.79 22.22
N VAL A 234 13.85 -7.39 21.65
CA VAL A 234 12.99 -8.28 20.87
C VAL A 234 13.34 -8.12 19.41
N ARG A 235 13.78 -9.24 18.81
CA ARG A 235 14.21 -9.25 17.41
C ARG A 235 13.03 -9.05 16.48
N HIS A 236 13.28 -8.51 15.29
CA HIS A 236 12.27 -8.41 14.23
C HIS A 236 11.62 -9.74 13.89
N SER A 237 12.38 -10.85 13.91
CA SER A 237 11.82 -12.18 13.68
C SER A 237 10.85 -12.62 14.77
N GLN A 238 11.00 -12.15 16.01
CA GLN A 238 10.03 -12.42 17.07
C GLN A 238 8.77 -11.57 16.89
N LEU A 239 8.91 -10.30 16.53
CA LEU A 239 7.77 -9.41 16.22
C LEU A 239 6.99 -9.88 14.99
N GLY A 240 7.69 -10.39 13.97
CA GLY A 240 7.11 -10.97 12.77
C GLY A 240 6.57 -12.39 12.96
N SER A 241 6.58 -12.94 14.18
CA SER A 241 6.16 -14.32 14.47
C SER A 241 6.94 -15.42 13.75
N GLY A 242 8.21 -15.18 13.43
CA GLY A 242 9.02 -16.01 12.53
C GLY A 242 8.48 -16.03 11.10
N ARG A 243 7.46 -15.23 10.81
CA ARG A 243 6.92 -15.07 9.49
C ARG A 243 7.68 -13.98 8.75
N PRO A 244 7.53 -13.99 7.44
CA PRO A 244 8.13 -12.95 6.64
C PRO A 244 7.38 -11.63 6.77
N VAL A 245 8.08 -10.51 6.57
CA VAL A 245 7.56 -9.15 6.80
C VAL A 245 7.86 -8.27 5.60
N MET A 246 7.00 -7.28 5.33
CA MET A 246 7.16 -6.33 4.22
C MET A 246 8.31 -5.35 4.44
N CYS A 247 8.51 -4.93 5.69
CA CYS A 247 9.59 -4.03 6.07
C CYS A 247 9.87 -4.19 7.57
N ALA A 248 11.08 -3.87 8.01
CA ALA A 248 11.48 -3.96 9.41
C ALA A 248 12.47 -2.85 9.71
N GLY A 249 12.41 -2.33 10.94
CA GLY A 249 13.30 -1.25 11.33
C GLY A 249 13.15 -0.84 12.79
N GLU A 250 13.59 0.37 13.05
CA GLU A 250 13.40 1.10 14.29
C GLU A 250 12.77 2.47 13.97
N PHE A 251 12.00 3.02 14.90
CA PHE A 251 11.58 4.41 14.81
C PHE A 251 11.73 5.11 16.14
N ARG A 252 11.78 6.44 16.11
CA ARG A 252 11.68 7.28 17.28
C ARG A 252 10.48 8.20 17.17
N VAL A 253 9.76 8.30 18.27
CA VAL A 253 8.67 9.23 18.49
C VAL A 253 9.25 10.43 19.25
N THR A 254 9.15 11.65 18.76
CA THR A 254 9.31 12.83 19.62
C THR A 254 7.96 13.30 20.13
N GLU A 255 7.91 14.35 20.94
CA GLU A 255 6.70 14.80 21.66
C GLU A 255 5.40 14.78 20.83
N HIS A 256 5.48 14.98 19.50
CA HIS A 256 4.31 15.00 18.62
C HIS A 256 4.49 14.32 17.25
N ARG A 257 5.65 13.73 16.95
CA ARG A 257 5.98 13.27 15.59
C ARG A 257 6.81 12.00 15.59
N MET A 258 6.86 11.36 14.42
CA MET A 258 7.70 10.20 14.14
C MET A 258 8.91 10.66 13.33
N ASP A 259 9.85 11.32 13.98
CA ASP A 259 10.89 12.14 13.35
C ASP A 259 11.97 11.29 12.69
N HIS A 260 12.16 10.09 13.21
CA HIS A 260 13.16 9.17 12.71
C HIS A 260 12.51 7.83 12.44
N VAL A 261 12.41 7.48 11.16
CA VAL A 261 12.36 6.08 10.76
C VAL A 261 13.79 5.69 10.45
N LEU A 262 14.42 5.02 11.42
CA LEU A 262 15.60 4.25 11.13
C LEU A 262 15.09 2.95 10.51
N ALA A 263 15.04 2.85 9.18
CA ALA A 263 15.14 1.54 8.56
C ALA A 263 16.58 1.04 8.76
N MET A 264 16.93 0.81 10.02
CA MET A 264 18.00 -0.07 10.38
C MET A 264 17.46 -1.45 10.14
N VAL A 265 17.96 -2.02 9.07
CA VAL A 265 17.92 -3.46 8.94
C VAL A 265 19.11 -3.90 9.74
N ASN A 266 18.88 -3.91 11.05
CA ASN A 266 19.82 -4.39 12.00
C ASN A 266 19.65 -5.90 12.03
N ASP A 267 20.44 -6.56 11.20
CA ASP A 267 20.55 -7.99 11.19
C ASP A 267 21.38 -8.50 12.39
N ALA A 268 21.03 -8.08 13.61
CA ALA A 268 21.59 -8.71 14.80
C ALA A 268 21.21 -10.21 14.87
N SER A 269 20.28 -10.68 14.02
CA SER A 269 19.77 -12.07 14.00
C SER A 269 20.19 -12.95 12.81
N GLY A 270 20.53 -12.44 11.63
CA GLY A 270 20.78 -13.22 10.40
C GLY A 270 19.61 -13.38 9.40
N HIS A 271 18.44 -12.75 9.58
CA HIS A 271 17.16 -13.25 9.03
C HIS A 271 16.52 -12.44 7.89
N TYR A 272 16.81 -11.16 7.73
CA TYR A 272 16.14 -10.29 6.75
C TYR A 272 17.19 -9.51 5.94
N GLN A 273 17.17 -9.62 4.60
CA GLN A 273 18.11 -8.95 3.67
C GLN A 273 17.38 -7.94 2.77
N PRO A 274 17.23 -6.69 3.20
CA PRO A 274 16.40 -5.70 2.52
C PRO A 274 17.11 -5.00 1.39
N ASP A 275 16.29 -4.71 0.40
CA ASP A 275 16.66 -4.08 -0.86
C ASP A 275 16.65 -2.54 -0.70
N GLY A 276 17.72 -1.99 -0.10
CA GLY A 276 18.06 -0.56 -0.21
C GLY A 276 17.00 0.45 0.25
N GLY A 277 16.07 0.07 1.14
CA GLY A 277 15.00 0.95 1.61
C GLY A 277 13.76 1.03 0.70
N ALA A 278 13.66 0.24 -0.36
CA ALA A 278 12.50 0.24 -1.28
C ALA A 278 11.17 -0.04 -0.57
N CYS A 279 11.18 -0.78 0.54
CA CYS A 279 9.98 -1.06 1.34
C CYS A 279 9.44 0.16 2.11
N LEU A 280 10.22 1.23 2.25
CA LEU A 280 9.84 2.41 3.05
C LEU A 280 8.64 3.16 2.48
N ARG A 281 8.44 3.12 1.16
CA ARG A 281 7.26 3.73 0.52
C ARG A 281 5.95 3.16 1.07
N TYR A 282 5.86 1.85 1.24
CA TYR A 282 4.65 1.19 1.76
C TYR A 282 4.43 1.48 3.25
N VAL A 283 5.52 1.71 3.98
CA VAL A 283 5.47 2.13 5.38
C VAL A 283 4.97 3.58 5.48
N ALA A 284 5.41 4.46 4.58
CA ALA A 284 4.91 5.83 4.48
C ALA A 284 3.41 5.86 4.17
N GLU A 285 2.95 5.12 3.17
CA GLU A 285 1.52 4.98 2.84
C GLU A 285 0.72 4.47 4.04
N LYS A 286 1.25 3.46 4.76
CA LYS A 286 0.58 2.95 5.96
C LYS A 286 0.51 4.00 7.07
N PHE A 287 1.57 4.78 7.27
CA PHE A 287 1.57 5.87 8.25
C PHE A 287 0.56 6.96 7.90
N GLU A 288 0.48 7.36 6.63
CA GLU A 288 -0.53 8.31 6.15
C GLU A 288 -1.94 7.78 6.40
N ALA A 289 -2.19 6.51 6.09
CA ALA A 289 -3.47 5.86 6.37
C ALA A 289 -3.82 5.77 7.86
N LEU A 290 -2.82 5.81 8.74
CA LEU A 290 -2.97 5.87 10.20
C LEU A 290 -3.11 7.32 10.73
N GLY A 291 -3.14 8.32 9.84
CA GLY A 291 -3.26 9.74 10.18
C GLY A 291 -1.94 10.40 10.60
N ILE A 292 -0.81 9.77 10.31
CA ILE A 292 0.53 10.29 10.62
C ILE A 292 1.00 11.13 9.43
N ASN A 293 1.38 12.40 9.67
CA ASN A 293 1.98 13.23 8.63
C ASN A 293 3.42 12.76 8.35
N THR A 294 3.67 12.32 7.12
CA THR A 294 4.94 11.80 6.60
C THR A 294 5.89 12.87 6.04
N GLU A 295 5.43 14.09 5.78
CA GLU A 295 6.21 15.19 5.15
C GLU A 295 7.44 15.59 5.96
N HIS A 296 7.38 15.38 7.28
CA HIS A 296 8.43 15.73 8.22
C HIS A 296 9.19 14.52 8.77
N ILE A 297 8.89 13.32 8.26
CA ILE A 297 9.60 12.11 8.66
C ILE A 297 10.94 12.07 7.94
N GLU A 298 12.02 11.97 8.70
CA GLU A 298 13.34 11.71 8.13
C GLU A 298 13.51 10.20 7.89
N TRP A 299 13.52 9.82 6.61
CA TRP A 299 13.73 8.44 6.19
C TRP A 299 15.23 8.16 6.05
N ARG A 300 15.76 7.23 6.85
CA ARG A 300 17.17 6.81 6.77
C ARG A 300 17.27 5.32 6.50
N TRP A 301 18.18 4.95 5.60
CA TRP A 301 18.62 3.56 5.40
C TRP A 301 20.13 3.48 5.64
N ARG A 302 20.61 2.37 6.20
CA ARG A 302 22.05 2.06 6.25
C ARG A 302 22.29 0.74 5.51
N ASN A 303 23.23 0.75 4.56
CA ASN A 303 23.75 -0.49 3.99
C ASN A 303 24.58 -1.22 5.06
N ALA A 304 24.53 -2.54 5.07
CA ALA A 304 25.27 -3.38 6.02
C ALA A 304 26.81 -3.27 5.90
N ASP A 305 27.34 -2.51 4.93
CA ASP A 305 28.77 -2.34 4.64
C ASP A 305 29.32 -0.93 4.99
N ALA A 306 28.69 -0.19 5.92
CA ALA A 306 29.19 1.10 6.42
C ALA A 306 29.16 1.21 7.95
#